data_AF-A0AAV3ZMU7-F1
#
_entry.id   AF-A0AAV3ZMU7-F1
#
_cell.length_a   1.000
_cell.length_b   1.000
_cell.length_c   1.000
_cell.angle_alpha   90.00
_cell.angle_beta   90.00
_cell.angle_gamma   90.00
#
_symmetry.space_group_name_H-M   'P 1'
#
loop_
_entity.id
_entity.type
_entity.pdbx_description
1 polymer ?
#
loop_
_entity_poly.entity_id
_entity_poly.type
_entity_poly.pdbx_seq_one_letter_code
_entity_poly.pdbx_strand_id
1 'polypeptide(L)' 'MDQNGMKVQLSQIHKLMQVQDPELCAYLEAHDSGNFYFCFRWILIVFKREFHFHEIQRLWE' A
#
# COMPACT_ATOMS: atom_id res chain seq x y z
N MET A 1 -4.44 -15.62 12.69
CA MET A 1 -3.49 -15.16 11.65
C MET A 1 -2.89 -13.87 12.14
N ASP A 2 -1.57 -13.83 12.34
CA ASP A 2 -0.88 -12.63 12.82
C ASP A 2 -0.88 -11.55 11.72
N GLN A 3 -1.53 -10.41 11.97
CA GLN A 3 -1.58 -9.27 11.05
C GLN A 3 -0.33 -8.38 11.12
N ASN A 4 0.67 -8.73 11.95
CA ASN A 4 1.90 -7.95 12.08
C ASN A 4 2.61 -7.73 10.74
N GLY A 5 2.66 -8.73 9.86
CA GLY A 5 3.29 -8.59 8.55
C GLY A 5 2.66 -7.46 7.71
N MET A 6 1.34 -7.36 7.73
CA MET A 6 0.62 -6.31 7.01
C MET A 6 0.89 -4.92 7.61
N LYS A 7 0.89 -4.80 8.94
CA LYS A 7 1.22 -3.52 9.61
C LYS A 7 2.64 -3.06 9.27
N VAL A 8 3.58 -4.00 9.20
CA VAL A 8 4.97 -3.70 8.80
C VAL A 8 5.02 -3.19 7.36
N GLN A 9 4.34 -3.86 6.41
CA GLN A 9 4.32 -3.44 5.01
C GLN A 9 3.69 -2.06 4.82
N LEU A 10 2.60 -1.75 5.52
CA LEU A 10 1.99 -0.42 5.48
C LEU A 10 2.90 0.67 6.07
N SER A 11 3.61 0.37 7.16
CA SER A 11 4.61 1.27 7.72
C SER A 11 5.79 1.50 6.77
N GLN A 12 6.18 0.48 5.99
CA GLN A 12 7.21 0.62 4.96
C GLN A 12 6.75 1.52 3.81
N ILE A 13 5.48 1.41 3.38
CA ILE A 13 4.91 2.33 2.37
C ILE A 13 4.94 3.77 2.88
N HIS A 14 4.54 4.00 4.13
CA HIS A 14 4.59 5.33 4.74
C HIS A 14 6.01 5.92 4.69
N LYS A 15 7.03 5.15 5.10
CA LYS A 15 8.44 5.57 5.03
C LYS A 15 8.92 5.87 3.60
N LEU A 16 8.47 5.10 2.61
CA LEU A 16 8.80 5.36 1.20
C LEU A 16 8.15 6.66 0.72
N MET A 17 6.89 6.90 1.08
CA MET A 17 6.17 8.13 0.74
C MET A 17 6.81 9.38 1.35
N GLN A 18 7.33 9.29 2.57
CA GLN A 18 8.08 10.38 3.21
C GLN A 18 9.30 10.85 2.40
N VAL A 19 9.88 9.99 1.56
CA VAL A 19 11.04 10.32 0.72
C VAL A 19 10.62 10.64 -0.72
N GLN A 20 9.67 9.87 -1.26
CA GLN A 20 9.27 9.97 -2.67
C GLN A 20 8.38 11.18 -2.95
N ASP A 21 7.43 11.47 -2.06
CA ASP A 21 6.50 12.60 -2.17
C ASP A 21 6.08 13.07 -0.77
N PRO A 22 6.92 13.91 -0.12
CA PRO A 22 6.68 14.38 1.24
C PRO A 22 5.40 15.22 1.36
N GLU A 23 5.00 15.93 0.29
CA GLU A 23 3.81 16.77 0.28
C GLU A 23 2.54 15.90 0.30
N LEU A 24 2.47 14.87 -0.55
CA LEU A 24 1.37 13.91 -0.51
C LEU A 24 1.34 13.14 0.82
N CYS A 25 2.50 12.74 1.34
CA CYS A 25 2.57 12.06 2.63
C CYS A 25 1.99 12.91 3.76
N ALA A 26 2.38 14.19 3.85
CA ALA A 26 1.87 15.13 4.84
C ALA A 26 0.37 15.39 4.67
N TYR A 27 -0.11 15.49 3.42
CA TYR A 27 -1.55 15.59 3.13
C TYR A 27 -2.31 14.37 3.65
N LEU A 28 -1.83 13.15 3.39
CA LEU A 28 -2.49 11.93 3.85
C LEU A 28 -2.48 11.81 5.39
N GLU A 29 -1.39 12.19 6.05
CA GLU A 29 -1.31 12.26 7.52
C GLU A 29 -2.35 13.23 8.09
N ALA A 30 -2.50 14.42 7.49
CA ALA A 30 -3.47 15.42 7.92
C ALA A 30 -4.93 15.01 7.71
N HIS A 31 -5.20 13.96 6.91
CA HIS A 31 -6.53 13.44 6.59
C HIS A 31 -6.75 12.00 7.10
N ASP A 32 -6.13 11.63 8.23
CA ASP A 32 -6.25 10.31 8.89
C ASP A 32 -5.93 9.10 8.00
N SER A 33 -5.19 9.34 6.91
CA SER A 33 -4.85 8.38 5.87
C SER A 33 -3.35 8.00 5.87
N GLY A 34 -2.57 8.53 6.82
CA GLY A 34 -1.13 8.25 6.96
C GLY A 34 -0.78 6.81 7.34
N ASN A 35 -1.77 6.00 7.76
CA ASN A 35 -1.59 4.56 7.99
C ASN A 35 -1.68 3.72 6.71
N PHE A 36 -2.04 4.33 5.58
CA PHE A 36 -2.20 3.67 4.28
C PHE A 36 -3.17 2.48 4.26
N TYR A 37 -4.17 2.41 5.15
CA TYR A 37 -5.13 1.30 5.14
C TYR A 37 -5.93 1.17 3.84
N PHE A 38 -6.02 2.22 3.03
CA PHE A 38 -6.57 2.12 1.68
C PHE A 38 -5.74 1.19 0.75
N CYS A 39 -4.45 1.00 1.02
CA CYS A 39 -3.58 0.04 0.34
C CYS A 39 -3.72 -1.40 0.87
N PHE A 40 -4.46 -1.64 1.97
CA PHE A 40 -4.54 -2.96 2.62
C PHE A 40 -4.95 -4.07 1.65
N ARG A 41 -6.00 -3.82 0.85
CA ARG A 41 -6.48 -4.78 -0.16
C ARG A 41 -5.42 -5.04 -1.22
N TRP A 42 -4.73 -4.00 -1.68
CA TRP A 42 -3.71 -4.13 -2.71
C TRP A 42 -2.61 -5.08 -2.26
N ILE A 43 -2.16 -4.98 -1.02
CA ILE A 43 -1.08 -5.82 -0.50
C ILE A 43 -1.59 -7.22 -0.17
N LEU A 44 -2.77 -7.33 0.48
CA LEU A 44 -3.31 -8.61 0.95
C LEU A 44 -3.49 -9.64 -0.17
N ILE A 45 -3.93 -9.18 -1.34
CA ILE A 45 -4.18 -10.03 -2.51
C ILE A 45 -3.27 -9.67 -3.68
N VAL A 46 -2.11 -9.08 -3.40
CA VAL A 46 -1.05 -8.75 -4.38
C VAL A 46 -1.62 -8.16 -5.67
N PHE A 47 -2.40 -7.08 -5.51
CA PHE A 47 -3.04 -6.28 -6.55
C PHE A 47 -4.07 -7.01 -7.44
N LYS A 48 -4.50 -8.24 -7.11
CA LYS A 48 -5.44 -9.04 -7.94
C LYS A 48 -6.72 -8.32 -8.36
N ARG A 49 -7.19 -7.37 -7.55
CA ARG A 49 -8.44 -6.63 -7.81
C ARG A 49 -8.23 -5.31 -8.55
N GLU A 50 -7.00 -4.94 -8.85
CA GLU A 50 -6.68 -3.66 -9.50
C GLU A 50 -6.34 -3.83 -10.99
N PHE A 51 -6.16 -5.07 -11.47
CA PHE A 51 -5.74 -5.38 -12.85
C PHE A 51 -6.59 -6.50 -13.48
N HIS A 52 -6.70 -6.54 -14.81
CA HIS A 52 -7.32 -7.65 -15.52
C HIS A 52 -6.47 -8.92 -15.44
N PHE A 53 -7.06 -10.07 -15.76
CA PHE A 53 -6.41 -11.37 -15.61
C PHE A 53 -5.03 -11.46 -16.28
N HIS A 54 -4.89 -10.99 -17.53
CA HIS A 54 -3.61 -11.04 -18.23
C HIS A 54 -2.57 -10.06 -17.65
N GLU A 55 -3.00 -8.89 -17.18
CA GLU A 55 -2.13 -7.88 -16.57
C GLU A 55 -1.62 -8.34 -15.20
N ILE A 56 -2.49 -8.95 -14.39
CA ILE A 56 -2.10 -9.47 -13.08
C ILE A 56 -1.17 -10.68 -13.20
N GLN A 57 -1.33 -11.51 -14.23
CA GLN A 57 -0.39 -12.61 -14.50
C GLN A 57 1.02 -12.07 -14.72
N ARG A 58 1.17 -11.05 -15.58
CA ARG A 58 2.48 -10.41 -15.81
C ARG A 58 3.07 -9.75 -14.57
N LEU A 59 2.23 -9.21 -13.66
CA LEU A 59 2.71 -8.62 -12.41
C LEU A 59 3.22 -9.67 -11.41
N TRP A 60 2.69 -10.90 -11.46
CA TRP A 60 3.04 -11.99 -10.56
C TRP A 60 4.25 -12.82 -11.04
N GLU A 61 4.62 -12.69 -12.31
CA GLU A 61 5.82 -13.30 -12.92
C GLU A 61 7.11 -12.58 -12.50
#